data_AF-A0AA50E3W9-F1
#
_entry.id   AF-A0AA50E3W9-F1
#
_cell.length_a   1.000
_cell.length_b   1.000
_cell.length_c   1.000
_cell.angle_alpha   90.00
_cell.angle_beta   90.00
_cell.angle_gamma   90.00
#
_symmetry.space_group_name_H-M   'P 1'
#
loop_
_entity.id
_entity.type
_entity.pdbx_description
1 polymer ?
#
loop_
_entity_poly.entity_id
_entity_poly.type
_entity_poly.pdbx_seq_one_letter_code
_entity_poly.pdbx_strand_id
1 'polypeptide(L)'
;MGRNFVKASDRRRVDKLTEDTGNAFSPDVNGACLTTKVRVMELVNIQQFFQGEHTSESLQSWFNELVKVRRDIKIGLGMSINPERDTPIAVAQRLLGLLGLKMQGHQHRLNGKRIRTYTLTDDLPPERVELFTRWLERDFARVPFEEIA
;
A
#
# COMPACT_ATOMS: atom_id res chain seq x y z
N MET A 1 8.18 -11.94 7.08
CA MET A 1 9.25 -12.50 6.23
C MET A 1 9.87 -11.45 5.32
N GLY A 2 9.14 -10.76 4.43
CA GLY A 2 9.75 -9.75 3.53
C GLY A 2 10.39 -8.51 4.19
N ARG A 3 9.95 -8.12 5.40
CA ARG A 3 10.44 -6.93 6.12
C ARG A 3 11.97 -6.94 6.35
N ASN A 4 12.56 -8.09 6.61
CA ASN A 4 13.99 -8.21 6.92
C ASN A 4 14.86 -7.82 5.71
N PHE A 5 14.33 -7.96 4.49
CA PHE A 5 15.03 -7.63 3.24
C PHE A 5 14.80 -6.19 2.76
N VAL A 6 13.94 -5.41 3.43
CA VAL A 6 13.58 -4.05 2.98
C VAL A 6 14.78 -3.11 3.09
N LYS A 7 15.53 -3.15 4.20
CA LYS A 7 16.72 -2.31 4.40
C LYS A 7 17.79 -2.55 3.32
N ALA A 8 18.12 -3.81 3.06
CA ALA A 8 19.09 -4.20 2.02
C ALA A 8 18.60 -3.83 0.61
N SER A 9 17.29 -3.85 0.37
CA SER A 9 16.69 -3.41 -0.90
C SER A 9 16.74 -1.89 -1.06
N ASP A 10 16.49 -1.13 -0.01
CA ASP A 10 16.57 0.33 -0.02
C ASP A 10 17.99 0.81 -0.22
N ARG A 11 18.96 0.23 0.47
CA ARG A 11 20.39 0.51 0.26
C ARG A 11 20.77 0.38 -1.21
N ARG A 12 20.44 -0.75 -1.84
CA ARG A 12 20.70 -0.98 -3.28
C ARG A 12 20.00 0.02 -4.19
N ARG A 13 18.80 0.49 -3.84
CA ARG A 13 18.08 1.49 -4.63
C ARG A 13 18.72 2.86 -4.49
N VAL A 14 19.14 3.24 -3.29
CA VAL A 14 19.88 4.48 -3.04
C VAL A 14 21.22 4.45 -3.75
N ASP A 15 21.98 3.36 -3.65
CA ASP A 15 23.27 3.20 -4.34
C ASP A 15 23.10 3.40 -5.86
N LYS A 16 22.06 2.81 -6.46
CA LYS A 16 21.72 3.02 -7.89
C LYS A 16 21.30 4.45 -8.25
N LEU A 17 20.71 5.19 -7.31
CA LEU A 17 20.37 6.59 -7.53
C LEU A 17 21.60 7.50 -7.49
N THR A 18 22.64 7.06 -6.78
CA THR A 18 23.93 7.76 -6.68
C THR A 18 24.91 7.39 -7.79
N GLU A 19 24.73 6.23 -8.44
CA GLU A 19 25.49 5.81 -9.61
C GLU A 19 24.99 6.57 -10.86
N ASP A 20 25.80 7.57 -11.26
CA ASP A 20 25.84 8.18 -12.60
C ASP A 20 24.59 8.96 -13.09
N THR A 21 24.10 9.91 -12.29
CA THR A 21 22.97 10.76 -12.74
C THR A 21 23.36 12.00 -13.52
N GLY A 22 24.62 12.49 -13.48
CA GLY A 22 25.06 13.68 -14.24
C GLY A 22 24.22 14.95 -14.08
N ASN A 23 23.24 14.94 -13.17
CA ASN A 23 22.15 15.89 -13.04
C ASN A 23 22.26 16.59 -11.69
N ALA A 24 22.09 17.92 -11.70
CA ALA A 24 22.19 18.77 -10.52
C ALA A 24 21.06 18.58 -9.48
N PHE A 25 20.04 17.76 -9.78
CA PHE A 25 18.85 17.62 -8.95
C PHE A 25 18.79 16.25 -8.26
N SER A 26 18.69 16.29 -6.93
CA SER A 26 18.70 15.11 -6.06
C SER A 26 17.68 14.05 -6.48
N PRO A 27 18.04 12.76 -6.47
CA PRO A 27 17.09 11.69 -6.65
C PRO A 27 16.08 11.66 -5.50
N ASP A 28 14.78 11.47 -5.81
CA ASP A 28 13.73 11.30 -4.81
C ASP A 28 13.90 9.95 -4.08
N VAL A 29 14.69 9.98 -3.00
CA VAL A 29 14.97 8.83 -2.13
C VAL A 29 13.68 8.27 -1.53
N ASN A 30 12.69 9.12 -1.22
CA ASN A 30 11.44 8.69 -0.60
C ASN A 30 10.56 7.90 -1.57
N GLY A 31 10.49 8.32 -2.83
CA GLY A 31 9.80 7.58 -3.89
C GLY A 31 10.49 6.25 -4.23
N ALA A 32 11.82 6.19 -4.09
CA ALA A 32 12.62 5.02 -4.39
C ALA A 32 12.61 3.96 -3.28
N CYS A 33 12.63 4.37 -2.00
CA CYS A 33 12.70 3.45 -0.86
C CYS A 33 11.37 2.72 -0.59
N LEU A 34 11.46 1.39 -0.47
CA LEU A 34 10.38 0.51 -0.05
C LEU A 34 10.02 0.71 1.42
N THR A 35 10.96 1.10 2.30
CA THR A 35 10.65 1.39 3.72
C THR A 35 9.61 2.49 3.83
N THR A 36 9.77 3.58 3.06
CA THR A 36 8.81 4.70 3.04
C THR A 36 7.43 4.22 2.63
N LYS A 37 7.34 3.41 1.57
CA LYS A 37 6.08 2.81 1.11
C LYS A 37 5.43 1.94 2.19
N VAL A 38 6.20 1.04 2.81
CA VAL A 38 5.72 0.14 3.87
C VAL A 38 5.22 0.94 5.08
N ARG A 39 5.97 1.96 5.52
CA ARG A 39 5.57 2.83 6.64
C ARG A 39 4.30 3.61 6.35
N VAL A 40 4.15 4.17 5.16
CA VAL A 40 2.91 4.86 4.80
C VAL A 40 1.74 3.89 4.73
N MET A 41 1.93 2.66 4.22
CA MET A 41 0.88 1.63 4.20
C MET A 41 0.44 1.18 5.60
N GLU A 42 1.37 1.14 6.57
CA GLU A 42 1.05 0.93 7.99
C GLU A 42 0.25 2.10 8.55
N LEU A 43 0.67 3.33 8.27
CA LEU A 43 0.03 4.55 8.76
C LEU A 43 -1.40 4.70 8.24
N VAL A 44 -1.66 4.34 6.98
CA VAL A 44 -3.02 4.35 6.41
C VAL A 44 -3.87 3.17 6.89
N ASN A 45 -3.34 2.28 7.72
CA ASN A 45 -4.00 1.09 8.26
C ASN A 45 -4.70 0.27 7.16
N ILE A 46 -3.97 -0.06 6.08
CA ILE A 46 -4.55 -0.79 4.95
C ILE A 46 -5.02 -2.21 5.33
N GLN A 47 -4.47 -2.77 6.41
CA GLN A 47 -4.81 -4.11 6.90
C GLN A 47 -6.28 -4.23 7.32
N GLN A 48 -6.93 -3.13 7.72
CA GLN A 48 -8.34 -3.15 8.08
C GLN A 48 -9.24 -3.68 6.95
N PHE A 49 -8.80 -3.56 5.69
CA PHE A 49 -9.56 -4.01 4.52
C PHE A 49 -9.42 -5.50 4.25
N PHE A 50 -8.51 -6.20 4.93
CA PHE A 50 -8.31 -7.63 4.72
C PHE A 50 -9.35 -8.49 5.44
N GLN A 51 -10.17 -7.89 6.31
CA GLN A 51 -11.20 -8.58 7.07
C GLN A 51 -12.44 -7.68 7.25
N GLY A 52 -13.62 -8.28 7.12
CA GLY A 52 -14.89 -7.63 7.44
C GLY A 52 -15.54 -6.84 6.30
N GLU A 53 -16.67 -6.23 6.63
CA GLU A 53 -17.49 -5.42 5.72
C GLU A 53 -17.33 -3.93 6.04
N HIS A 54 -17.12 -3.12 5.00
CA HIS A 54 -17.01 -1.67 5.14
C HIS A 54 -18.18 -0.95 4.46
N THR A 55 -18.63 0.14 5.06
CA THR A 55 -19.56 1.09 4.45
C THR A 55 -18.86 2.42 4.26
N SER A 56 -19.44 3.31 3.45
CA SER A 56 -18.93 4.68 3.33
C SER A 56 -18.94 5.41 4.68
N GLU A 57 -19.96 5.15 5.50
CA GLU A 57 -20.13 5.75 6.83
C GLU A 57 -19.06 5.23 7.81
N SER A 58 -18.82 3.92 7.83
CA SER A 58 -17.82 3.32 8.72
C SER A 58 -16.39 3.80 8.44
N LEU A 59 -16.08 4.13 7.18
CA LEU A 59 -14.76 4.61 6.78
C LEU A 59 -14.57 6.13 6.90
N GLN A 60 -15.59 6.88 7.32
CA GLN A 60 -15.50 8.34 7.36
C GLN A 60 -14.44 8.84 8.33
N SER A 61 -14.36 8.25 9.53
CA SER A 61 -13.32 8.62 10.52
C SER A 61 -11.91 8.32 9.99
N TRP A 62 -11.71 7.13 9.42
CA TRP A 62 -10.45 6.76 8.77
C TRP A 62 -10.06 7.73 7.65
N PHE A 63 -11.00 8.10 6.79
CA PHE A 63 -10.76 9.06 5.71
C PHE A 63 -10.36 10.43 6.24
N ASN A 64 -11.00 10.91 7.31
CA ASN A 64 -10.64 12.18 7.94
C ASN A 64 -9.20 12.16 8.47
N GLU A 65 -8.72 11.04 9.03
CA GLU A 65 -7.32 10.90 9.43
C GLU A 65 -6.37 10.90 8.23
N LEU A 66 -6.73 10.21 7.12
CA LEU A 66 -5.93 10.25 5.90
C LEU A 66 -5.80 11.64 5.30
N VAL A 67 -6.85 12.46 5.38
CA VAL A 67 -6.84 13.84 4.89
C VAL A 67 -5.81 14.69 5.63
N LYS A 68 -5.55 14.44 6.91
CA LYS A 68 -4.54 15.16 7.71
C LYS A 68 -3.12 14.86 7.24
N VAL A 69 -2.85 13.62 6.85
CA VAL A 69 -1.52 13.12 6.42
C VAL A 69 -1.39 12.96 4.90
N ARG A 70 -2.30 13.56 4.11
CA ARG A 70 -2.38 13.39 2.65
C ARG A 70 -1.11 13.77 1.89
N ARG A 71 -0.29 14.68 2.44
CA ARG A 71 1.00 15.06 1.83
C ARG A 71 2.00 13.90 1.91
N ASP A 72 2.08 13.24 3.06
CA ASP A 72 2.96 12.09 3.26
C ASP A 72 2.51 10.90 2.43
N ILE A 73 1.20 10.71 2.28
CA ILE A 73 0.62 9.71 1.38
C ILE A 73 1.03 9.98 -0.07
N LYS A 74 0.99 11.25 -0.51
CA LYS A 74 1.42 11.62 -1.86
C LYS A 74 2.92 11.38 -2.06
N ILE A 75 3.76 11.73 -1.08
CA ILE A 75 5.21 11.55 -1.16
C ILE A 75 5.57 10.06 -1.17
N GLY A 76 5.02 9.28 -0.24
CA GLY A 76 5.40 7.88 -0.09
C GLY A 76 4.75 6.95 -1.12
N LEU A 77 3.50 7.18 -1.49
CA LEU A 77 2.74 6.28 -2.35
C LEU A 77 2.44 6.84 -3.74
N GLY A 78 2.78 8.10 -4.01
CA GLY A 78 2.41 8.77 -5.27
C GLY A 78 0.90 9.02 -5.41
N MET A 79 0.11 8.76 -4.36
CA MET A 79 -1.34 8.84 -4.39
C MET A 79 -1.82 10.17 -3.80
N SER A 80 -2.61 10.93 -4.57
CA SER A 80 -3.21 12.17 -4.08
C SER A 80 -4.62 11.94 -3.55
N ILE A 81 -4.96 12.58 -2.42
CA ILE A 81 -6.30 12.58 -1.83
C ILE A 81 -6.87 14.00 -1.88
N ASN A 82 -8.03 14.16 -2.50
CA ASN A 82 -8.80 15.40 -2.57
C ASN A 82 -10.01 15.31 -1.60
N PRO A 83 -10.01 16.04 -0.48
CA PRO A 83 -11.08 15.96 0.52
C PRO A 83 -12.48 16.38 0.01
N GLU A 84 -12.54 17.20 -1.03
CA GLU A 84 -13.79 17.75 -1.58
C GLU A 84 -14.40 16.83 -2.65
N ARG A 85 -13.59 16.01 -3.31
CA ARG A 85 -14.01 15.17 -4.44
C ARG A 85 -13.98 13.69 -4.15
N ASP A 86 -13.05 13.25 -3.30
CA ASP A 86 -12.89 11.84 -3.01
C ASP A 86 -13.87 11.36 -1.94
N THR A 87 -14.36 10.13 -2.12
CA THR A 87 -15.10 9.40 -1.10
C THR A 87 -14.18 8.44 -0.35
N PRO A 88 -14.49 8.08 0.91
CA PRO A 88 -13.71 7.10 1.66
C PRO A 88 -13.50 5.79 0.88
N ILE A 89 -14.56 5.29 0.24
CA ILE A 89 -14.50 4.06 -0.57
C ILE A 89 -13.60 4.24 -1.79
N ALA A 90 -13.67 5.37 -2.50
CA ALA A 90 -12.80 5.61 -3.65
C ALA A 90 -11.32 5.66 -3.25
N VAL A 91 -11.00 6.25 -2.09
CA VAL A 91 -9.63 6.26 -1.56
C VAL A 91 -9.18 4.85 -1.18
N ALA A 92 -10.02 4.07 -0.50
CA ALA A 92 -9.72 2.69 -0.15
C ALA A 92 -9.46 1.83 -1.40
N GLN A 93 -10.28 1.95 -2.44
CA GLN A 93 -10.09 1.23 -3.70
C GLN A 93 -8.77 1.60 -4.40
N ARG A 94 -8.39 2.88 -4.40
CA ARG A 94 -7.09 3.31 -4.97
C ARG A 94 -5.91 2.77 -4.18
N LEU A 95 -5.99 2.79 -2.84
CA LEU A 95 -4.94 2.22 -1.98
C LEU A 95 -4.78 0.71 -2.20
N LEU A 96 -5.88 -0.03 -2.25
CA LEU A 96 -5.87 -1.46 -2.55
C LEU A 96 -5.34 -1.73 -3.98
N GLY A 97 -5.65 -0.87 -4.93
CA GLY A 97 -5.14 -0.93 -6.30
C GLY A 97 -3.61 -0.88 -6.38
N LEU A 98 -2.92 -0.20 -5.45
CA LEU A 98 -1.46 -0.22 -5.36
C LEU A 98 -0.89 -1.61 -5.07
N LEU A 99 -1.70 -2.48 -4.44
CA LEU A 99 -1.38 -3.87 -4.14
C LEU A 99 -1.93 -4.85 -5.20
N GLY A 100 -2.63 -4.35 -6.21
CA GLY A 100 -3.38 -5.18 -7.16
C GLY A 100 -4.64 -5.81 -6.54
N LEU A 101 -5.13 -5.26 -5.44
CA LEU A 101 -6.34 -5.70 -4.75
C LEU A 101 -7.52 -4.78 -5.05
N LYS A 102 -8.74 -5.28 -4.82
CA LYS A 102 -9.98 -4.52 -4.97
C LYS A 102 -11.02 -4.97 -3.95
N MET A 103 -11.92 -4.07 -3.57
CA MET A 103 -13.13 -4.46 -2.83
C MET A 103 -14.30 -4.68 -3.79
N GLN A 104 -15.14 -5.66 -3.48
CA GLN A 104 -16.41 -5.90 -4.15
C GLN A 104 -17.54 -5.26 -3.35
N GLY A 105 -18.39 -4.50 -4.04
CA GLY A 105 -19.54 -3.85 -3.43
C GLY A 105 -20.79 -4.72 -3.49
N HIS A 106 -21.40 -5.00 -2.35
CA HIS A 106 -22.66 -5.73 -2.21
C HIS A 106 -23.76 -4.78 -1.77
N GLN A 107 -24.96 -4.99 -2.29
CA GLN A 107 -26.14 -4.21 -1.89
C GLN A 107 -27.16 -5.13 -1.27
N HIS A 108 -27.63 -4.76 -0.09
CA HIS A 108 -28.68 -5.48 0.62
C HIS A 108 -29.64 -4.48 1.29
N ARG A 109 -30.77 -4.99 1.78
CA ARG A 109 -31.73 -4.21 2.54
C ARG A 109 -31.69 -4.64 4.00
N LEU A 110 -31.53 -3.68 4.90
CA LEU A 110 -31.63 -3.89 6.34
C LEU A 110 -32.75 -2.97 6.84
N ASN A 111 -33.79 -3.55 7.46
CA ASN A 111 -34.95 -2.79 7.98
C ASN A 111 -35.57 -1.83 6.95
N GLY A 112 -35.70 -2.27 5.69
CA GLY A 112 -36.26 -1.47 4.59
C GLY A 112 -35.32 -0.41 4.00
N LYS A 113 -34.17 -0.11 4.62
CA LYS A 113 -33.14 0.80 4.09
C LYS A 113 -32.17 0.03 3.19
N ARG A 114 -31.87 0.59 2.00
CA ARG A 114 -30.82 0.07 1.12
C ARG A 114 -29.45 0.42 1.71
N ILE A 115 -28.63 -0.59 1.95
CA ILE A 115 -27.26 -0.46 2.43
C ILE A 115 -26.32 -1.04 1.39
N ARG A 116 -25.16 -0.40 1.22
CA ARG A 116 -24.07 -0.90 0.39
C ARG A 116 -22.84 -1.17 1.24
N THR A 117 -22.40 -2.41 1.26
CA THR A 117 -21.19 -2.86 1.94
C THR A 117 -20.11 -3.24 0.94
N TYR A 118 -18.86 -3.22 1.37
CA TYR A 118 -17.69 -3.49 0.57
C TYR A 118 -16.77 -4.45 1.32
N THR A 119 -16.40 -5.55 0.68
CA THR A 119 -15.50 -6.59 1.20
C THR A 119 -14.32 -6.76 0.27
N LEU A 120 -13.16 -7.19 0.76
CA LEU A 120 -12.06 -7.58 -0.11
C LEU A 120 -12.51 -8.73 -1.03
N THR A 121 -12.05 -8.70 -2.28
CA THR A 121 -12.18 -9.88 -3.14
C THR A 121 -11.06 -10.87 -2.77
N ASP A 122 -11.40 -12.12 -2.47
CA ASP A 122 -10.43 -13.18 -2.10
C ASP A 122 -9.57 -13.67 -3.28
N ASP A 123 -9.75 -13.10 -4.47
CA ASP A 123 -9.09 -13.52 -5.70
C ASP A 123 -7.66 -12.96 -5.81
N LEU A 124 -6.78 -13.27 -4.86
CA LEU A 124 -5.35 -13.17 -5.13
C LEU A 124 -5.02 -14.24 -6.17
N PRO A 125 -4.60 -13.86 -7.40
CA PRO A 125 -4.31 -14.85 -8.43
C PRO A 125 -3.24 -15.83 -7.93
N PRO A 126 -3.38 -17.15 -8.15
CA PRO A 126 -2.39 -18.14 -7.72
C PRO A 126 -0.97 -17.81 -8.15
N GLU A 127 -0.82 -17.21 -9.35
CA GLU A 127 0.46 -16.74 -9.87
C GLU A 127 1.17 -15.72 -8.97
N ARG A 128 0.44 -14.93 -8.17
CA ARG A 128 1.02 -13.98 -7.22
C ARG A 128 1.69 -14.70 -6.06
N VAL A 129 1.12 -15.80 -5.59
CA VAL A 129 1.68 -16.59 -4.49
C VAL A 129 3.01 -17.19 -4.93
N GLU A 130 3.05 -17.80 -6.12
CA GLU A 130 4.28 -18.34 -6.70
C GLU A 130 5.34 -17.25 -6.95
N LEU A 131 4.92 -16.10 -7.45
CA LEU A 131 5.78 -14.94 -7.64
C LEU A 131 6.39 -14.45 -6.32
N PHE A 132 5.59 -14.36 -5.25
CA PHE A 132 6.07 -13.97 -3.93
C PHE A 132 7.08 -14.97 -3.37
N THR A 133 6.83 -16.27 -3.51
CA THR A 133 7.78 -17.31 -3.09
C THR A 133 9.10 -17.16 -3.84
N ARG A 134 9.07 -17.03 -5.17
CA ARG A 134 10.28 -16.81 -5.98
C ARG A 134 11.05 -15.55 -5.59
N TRP A 135 10.35 -14.46 -5.32
CA TRP A 135 10.99 -13.22 -4.88
C TRP A 135 11.64 -13.39 -3.51
N LEU A 136 10.98 -14.10 -2.60
CA LEU A 136 11.50 -14.38 -1.27
C LEU A 136 12.75 -15.26 -1.35
N GLU A 137 12.73 -16.35 -2.13
CA GLU A 137 13.90 -17.20 -2.40
C GLU A 137 15.08 -16.40 -2.97
N ARG A 138 14.80 -15.54 -3.96
CA ARG A 138 15.82 -14.67 -4.55
C ARG A 138 16.41 -13.69 -3.53
N ASP A 139 15.58 -13.14 -2.65
CA ASP A 139 16.04 -12.19 -1.65
C ASP A 139 16.84 -12.91 -0.54
N PHE A 140 16.45 -14.13 -0.15
CA PHE A 140 17.26 -15.01 0.70
C PHE A 140 18.63 -15.34 0.08
N ALA A 141 18.67 -15.63 -1.23
CA ALA A 141 19.92 -15.92 -1.93
C ALA A 141 20.86 -14.69 -2.06
N ARG A 142 20.34 -13.48 -1.86
CA ARG A 142 21.07 -12.21 -2.08
C ARG A 142 21.54 -11.54 -0.80
N VAL A 143 21.01 -11.91 0.36
CA VAL A 143 21.35 -11.29 1.63
C VAL A 143 22.14 -12.30 2.47
N PRO A 144 23.41 -12.01 2.81
CA PRO A 144 24.19 -12.85 3.73
C PRO A 144 23.43 -13.02 5.05
N PHE A 145 23.51 -14.21 5.64
CA PHE A 145 22.74 -14.60 6.83
C PHE A 145 22.90 -13.61 8.02
N GLU A 146 24.03 -12.91 8.08
CA GLU A 146 24.38 -11.93 9.11
C GLU A 146 23.54 -10.63 9.09
N GLU A 147 22.87 -10.30 7.97
CA GLU A 147 22.02 -9.09 7.83
C GLU A 147 20.52 -9.35 8.06
N ILE A 148 20.12 -10.59 8.37
CA ILE A 148 18.70 -11.01 8.47
C ILE A 148 18.13 -10.85 9.91
N ALA A 149 18.98 -10.54 10.89
CA ALA A 149 18.63 -10.40 12.31
C ALA A 149 17.88 -9.10 12.65
#